data_AF-A0A8T8XC34-F1
#
_entry.id   AF-A0A8T8XC34-F1
#
_cell.length_a   1.000
_cell.length_b   1.000
_cell.length_c   1.000
_cell.angle_alpha   90.00
_cell.angle_beta   90.00
_cell.angle_gamma   90.00
#
_symmetry.space_group_name_H-M   'P 1'
#
loop_
_entity.id
_entity.type
_entity.pdbx_description
1 polymer ?
#
loop_
_entity_poly.entity_id
_entity_poly.type
_entity_poly.pdbx_seq_one_letter_code
_entity_poly.pdbx_strand_id
1 'polypeptide(L)'
;MPETNPRDILPNLPCTLPETGIPADTNIRKIAGFSDLFRTDLTPASFTQDAVWRDTFALTGTLRTFYSAPTICDVFNRLRASREAHAFRVTIDAAKPVCLSAECGWIDVPFVFQTRSCPVTDCSGVVSLVRAADEEYRVWMLCTMLEGLHGRANVDSLCPGVQSIHEIRCTENMDVECLVVGAGHSGLGTAGRLKALGVSCIVIERNARVGDNWRRRYDSLRLHTIRNWSHLPFERTFPPSCGEWLTKDQLAEGLESWSQRFGINVWTTTELESGIWDEMKRKWTLRLQQYGDDQRPSRRLSVTCSHVVLATGGPALTPRKPRFLGEDIFKGEILHSANYKNGQKWKGKRGVVIGSANTGHDMAKDLVASGASSVTMVQRSTTYVLPREYLQRAWEGMFNDATPTEVSDREMNLVPTAVARLITMAAVHPQAAAEPERFQDLVRAGFRVEVFGDLIYQLNQRLGGHSMDTGSSAMIARGEIKVKSDSPIVSYTEEGLLFEDGSVLPADVVIFATGFTGNLRDSVRTFFGEDVYDRVEDYWGIDPEAELKGVYVPMGHPGLWYMGGGMGQARFYSRFVALQIRASLDGTPLPVYRGIHLKENSASSANSHLS
;
A
#
# COMPACT_ATOMS: atom_id res chain seq x y z
N MET A 1 -0.17 -6.26 27.00
CA MET A 1 -1.59 -5.92 26.75
C MET A 1 -2.18 -7.12 26.01
N PRO A 2 -3.42 -7.56 26.29
CA PRO A 2 -4.03 -8.56 25.42
C PRO A 2 -3.91 -8.06 23.98
N GLU A 3 -3.42 -8.90 23.07
CA GLU A 3 -3.27 -8.53 21.67
C GLU A 3 -4.64 -8.11 21.15
N THR A 4 -4.81 -6.82 20.87
CA THR A 4 -6.02 -6.31 20.23
C THR A 4 -6.13 -7.04 18.90
N ASN A 5 -7.26 -7.73 18.67
CA ASN A 5 -7.50 -8.37 17.39
C ASN A 5 -7.38 -7.30 16.29
N PRO A 6 -6.54 -7.47 15.26
CA PRO A 6 -6.34 -6.43 14.25
C PRO A 6 -7.62 -5.97 13.54
N ARG A 7 -8.67 -6.82 13.51
CA ARG A 7 -10.01 -6.44 13.00
C ARG A 7 -10.69 -5.35 13.81
N ASP A 8 -10.34 -5.26 15.08
CA ASP A 8 -10.98 -4.37 16.04
C ASP A 8 -10.23 -3.04 16.17
N ILE A 9 -9.07 -2.87 15.50
CA ILE A 9 -8.31 -1.62 15.54
C ILE A 9 -9.12 -0.50 14.89
N LEU A 10 -9.36 -0.58 13.57
CA LEU A 10 -10.01 0.51 12.83
C LEU A 10 -11.41 0.88 13.32
N PRO A 11 -12.30 -0.08 13.68
CA PRO A 11 -13.64 0.25 14.17
C PRO A 11 -13.66 0.94 15.55
N ASN A 12 -12.60 0.81 16.35
CA ASN A 12 -12.57 1.33 17.72
C ASN A 12 -11.77 2.64 17.87
N LEU A 13 -11.27 3.20 16.76
CA LEU A 13 -10.56 4.49 16.80
C LEU A 13 -11.56 5.64 17.00
N PRO A 14 -11.25 6.63 17.86
CA PRO A 14 -12.16 7.73 18.20
C PRO A 14 -12.14 8.80 17.10
N CYS A 15 -12.65 8.44 15.92
CA CYS A 15 -12.89 9.37 14.82
C CYS A 15 -14.18 8.99 14.08
N THR A 16 -14.94 10.00 13.67
CA THR A 16 -16.20 9.87 12.93
C THR A 16 -16.16 10.79 11.70
N LEU A 17 -17.06 10.56 10.75
CA LEU A 17 -17.29 11.53 9.67
C LEU A 17 -18.11 12.70 10.21
N PRO A 18 -17.95 13.92 9.66
CA PRO A 18 -18.80 15.04 10.00
C PRO A 18 -20.27 14.74 9.68
N GLU A 19 -21.17 15.08 10.60
CA GLU A 19 -22.63 14.89 10.45
C GLU A 19 -23.34 16.13 9.87
N THR A 20 -22.56 17.10 9.41
CA THR A 20 -23.06 18.33 8.79
C THR A 20 -22.48 18.50 7.40
N GLY A 21 -23.33 18.84 6.43
CA GLY A 21 -22.90 19.31 5.11
C GLY A 21 -22.33 20.72 5.14
N ILE A 22 -21.90 21.20 3.97
CA ILE A 22 -21.47 22.59 3.77
C ILE A 22 -22.69 23.42 3.31
N PRO A 23 -23.17 24.41 4.10
CA PRO A 23 -24.27 25.28 3.66
C PRO A 23 -23.98 25.98 2.34
N ALA A 24 -24.99 26.12 1.47
CA ALA A 24 -24.83 26.69 0.13
C ALA A 24 -24.35 28.16 0.13
N ASP A 25 -24.62 28.90 1.21
CA ASP A 25 -24.24 30.29 1.43
C ASP A 25 -22.90 30.44 2.18
N THR A 26 -22.17 29.34 2.42
CA THR A 26 -20.88 29.36 3.11
C THR A 26 -19.88 30.26 2.38
N ASN A 27 -19.50 31.37 3.02
CA ASN A 27 -18.41 32.21 2.53
C ASN A 27 -17.10 31.80 3.19
N ILE A 28 -16.32 30.96 2.49
CA ILE A 28 -15.06 30.40 2.97
C ILE A 28 -14.08 31.50 3.43
N ARG A 29 -14.05 32.66 2.76
CA ARG A 29 -13.17 33.79 3.12
C ARG A 29 -13.57 34.49 4.42
N LYS A 30 -14.80 34.28 4.88
CA LYS A 30 -15.33 34.83 6.13
C LYS A 30 -15.28 33.84 7.29
N ILE A 31 -14.71 32.65 7.10
CA ILE A 31 -14.42 31.73 8.21
C ILE A 31 -13.34 32.40 9.06
N ALA A 32 -13.80 33.11 10.11
CA ALA A 32 -12.99 34.04 10.88
C ALA A 32 -11.89 33.32 11.68
N GLY A 33 -10.78 34.03 11.94
CA GLY A 33 -9.72 33.58 12.87
C GLY A 33 -8.80 32.45 12.36
N PHE A 34 -9.18 31.73 11.31
CA PHE A 34 -8.40 30.57 10.88
C PHE A 34 -7.06 30.90 10.20
N SER A 35 -6.97 32.07 9.53
CA SER A 35 -5.68 32.56 9.00
C SER A 35 -4.60 32.70 10.09
N ASP A 36 -5.03 32.77 11.35
CA ASP A 36 -4.21 33.03 12.51
C ASP A 36 -4.04 31.80 13.40
N LEU A 37 -4.58 30.63 13.00
CA LEU A 37 -4.58 29.39 13.80
C LEU A 37 -3.20 29.06 14.39
N PHE A 38 -2.15 29.22 13.57
CA PHE A 38 -0.79 28.88 13.95
C PHE A 38 0.01 30.07 14.52
N ARG A 39 -0.63 31.21 14.82
CA ARG A 39 0.06 32.34 15.48
C ARG A 39 0.31 32.07 16.96
N THR A 40 -0.63 31.42 17.64
CA THR A 40 -0.51 31.00 19.04
C THR A 40 -0.41 29.48 19.13
N ASP A 41 -0.34 28.95 20.35
CA ASP A 41 -0.46 27.51 20.58
C ASP A 41 -1.88 27.04 20.27
N LEU A 42 -1.97 25.81 19.78
CA LEU A 42 -3.25 25.16 19.52
C LEU A 42 -3.95 24.87 20.85
N THR A 43 -5.26 25.08 20.90
CA THR A 43 -6.09 24.83 22.08
C THR A 43 -7.23 23.88 21.74
N PRO A 44 -7.72 23.06 22.68
CA PRO A 44 -8.81 22.11 22.39
C PRO A 44 -10.09 22.76 21.85
N ALA A 45 -10.35 24.03 22.19
CA ALA A 45 -11.53 24.76 21.70
C ALA A 45 -11.54 24.96 20.16
N SER A 46 -10.36 24.90 19.52
CA SER A 46 -10.22 25.03 18.06
C SER A 46 -10.59 23.76 17.30
N PHE A 47 -10.80 22.63 17.99
CA PHE A 47 -10.99 21.31 17.39
C PHE A 47 -12.36 20.73 17.72
N THR A 48 -12.85 19.83 16.89
CA THR A 48 -13.98 18.97 17.24
C THR A 48 -13.55 17.88 18.23
N GLN A 49 -14.52 17.25 18.89
CA GLN A 49 -14.26 16.14 19.83
C GLN A 49 -13.58 14.95 19.13
N ASP A 50 -14.03 14.63 17.91
CA ASP A 50 -13.55 13.51 17.10
C ASP A 50 -12.37 13.90 16.20
N ALA A 51 -11.64 14.95 16.57
CA ALA A 51 -10.55 15.47 15.76
C ALA A 51 -9.39 14.47 15.65
N VAL A 52 -8.77 14.48 14.48
CA VAL A 52 -7.63 13.62 14.15
C VAL A 52 -6.51 14.44 13.52
N TRP A 53 -5.26 14.14 13.91
CA TRP A 53 -4.07 14.68 13.26
C TRP A 53 -3.19 13.56 12.75
N ARG A 54 -2.89 13.56 11.44
CA ARG A 54 -1.85 12.70 10.87
C ARG A 54 -0.63 13.51 10.47
N ASP A 55 0.52 13.13 11.01
CA ASP A 55 1.81 13.68 10.61
C ASP A 55 2.55 12.69 9.70
N THR A 56 2.87 13.16 8.50
CA THR A 56 3.60 12.43 7.47
C THR A 56 5.03 12.97 7.41
N PHE A 57 5.83 12.58 8.41
CA PHE A 57 7.25 12.91 8.59
C PHE A 57 7.60 14.38 8.84
N ALA A 58 6.64 15.31 8.91
CA ALA A 58 6.93 16.74 8.98
C ALA A 58 7.49 17.15 10.36
N LEU A 59 6.76 16.82 11.42
CA LEU A 59 7.12 17.17 12.79
C LEU A 59 7.62 15.95 13.59
N THR A 60 7.10 14.77 13.29
CA THR A 60 7.40 13.54 14.02
C THR A 60 8.58 12.75 13.44
N GLY A 61 9.02 13.09 12.22
CA GLY A 61 10.06 12.35 11.49
C GLY A 61 9.71 10.89 11.17
N THR A 62 8.46 10.49 11.35
CA THR A 62 7.91 9.18 11.00
C THR A 62 6.43 9.33 10.60
N LEU A 63 5.71 8.23 10.34
CA LEU A 63 4.25 8.24 10.22
C LEU A 63 3.62 8.11 11.62
N ARG A 64 2.75 9.05 11.99
CA ARG A 64 1.99 9.01 13.24
C ARG A 64 0.59 9.55 13.03
N THR A 65 -0.38 8.97 13.73
CA THR A 65 -1.73 9.52 13.82
C THR A 65 -2.15 9.69 15.28
N PHE A 66 -2.62 10.88 15.60
CA PHE A 66 -3.07 11.28 16.94
C PHE A 66 -4.57 11.58 16.91
N TYR A 67 -5.25 11.18 17.97
CA TYR A 67 -6.69 11.33 18.10
C TYR A 67 -7.03 12.17 19.33
N SER A 68 -8.16 12.87 19.26
CA SER A 68 -8.69 13.82 20.24
C SER A 68 -7.96 15.16 20.30
N ALA A 69 -8.74 16.22 20.52
CA ALA A 69 -8.23 17.58 20.63
C ALA A 69 -7.13 17.78 21.69
N PRO A 70 -7.24 17.23 22.93
CA PRO A 70 -6.19 17.40 23.95
C PRO A 70 -4.84 16.81 23.52
N THR A 71 -4.84 15.58 23.01
CA THR A 71 -3.61 14.91 22.53
C THR A 71 -3.00 15.65 21.36
N ILE A 72 -3.81 16.09 20.39
CA ILE A 72 -3.33 16.85 19.24
C ILE A 72 -2.65 18.14 19.70
N CYS A 73 -3.29 18.90 20.59
CA CYS A 73 -2.73 20.16 21.08
C CYS A 73 -1.42 19.96 21.84
N ASP A 74 -1.37 19.00 22.79
CA ASP A 74 -0.15 18.71 23.56
C ASP A 74 1.02 18.31 22.65
N VAL A 75 0.78 17.33 21.78
CA VAL A 75 1.85 16.78 20.92
C VAL A 75 2.27 17.78 19.85
N PHE A 76 1.32 18.48 19.20
CA PHE A 76 1.64 19.45 18.16
C PHE A 76 2.42 20.63 18.74
N ASN A 77 1.98 21.22 19.84
CA ASN A 77 2.66 22.38 20.44
C ASN A 77 4.07 21.99 20.92
N ARG A 78 4.24 20.81 21.53
CA ARG A 78 5.56 20.30 21.92
C ARG A 78 6.48 20.10 20.72
N LEU A 79 5.97 19.48 19.66
CA LEU A 79 6.76 19.23 18.45
C LEU A 79 7.06 20.51 17.68
N ARG A 80 6.11 21.45 17.62
CA ARG A 80 6.33 22.79 17.07
C ARG A 80 7.48 23.48 17.77
N ALA A 81 7.52 23.45 19.10
CA ALA A 81 8.60 24.02 19.89
C ALA A 81 9.92 23.27 19.66
N SER A 82 9.94 21.93 19.78
CA SER A 82 11.17 21.14 19.66
C SER A 82 11.76 21.14 18.26
N ARG A 83 10.91 21.26 17.22
CA ARG A 83 11.33 21.36 15.83
C ARG A 83 11.62 22.80 15.41
N GLU A 84 11.34 23.77 16.27
CA GLU A 84 11.36 25.20 15.98
C GLU A 84 10.56 25.51 14.70
N ALA A 85 9.36 24.97 14.61
CA ALA A 85 8.48 25.14 13.44
C ALA A 85 7.92 26.57 13.41
N HIS A 86 8.07 27.23 12.27
CA HIS A 86 7.75 28.65 12.09
C HIS A 86 7.26 28.96 10.67
N ALA A 87 7.01 30.25 10.42
CA ALA A 87 6.58 30.78 9.11
C ALA A 87 5.35 30.06 8.53
N PHE A 88 4.41 29.70 9.41
CA PHE A 88 3.12 29.17 9.00
C PHE A 88 2.39 30.17 8.10
N ARG A 89 1.99 29.73 6.91
CA ARG A 89 1.20 30.51 5.96
C ARG A 89 0.02 29.69 5.51
N VAL A 90 -1.18 30.15 5.89
CA VAL A 90 -2.46 29.57 5.48
C VAL A 90 -2.89 30.22 4.17
N THR A 91 -3.27 29.42 3.18
CA THR A 91 -3.69 29.92 1.85
C THR A 91 -5.20 29.74 1.70
N ILE A 92 -5.97 30.65 2.31
CA ILE A 92 -7.45 30.59 2.32
C ILE A 92 -8.05 30.62 0.90
N ASP A 93 -7.40 31.31 -0.04
CA ASP A 93 -7.85 31.37 -1.43
C ASP A 93 -7.71 30.02 -2.18
N ALA A 94 -6.92 29.10 -1.63
CA ALA A 94 -6.79 27.74 -2.14
C ALA A 94 -7.65 26.73 -1.38
N ALA A 95 -8.57 27.21 -0.52
CA ALA A 95 -9.48 26.35 0.20
C ALA A 95 -10.44 25.62 -0.75
N LYS A 96 -10.69 24.33 -0.49
CA LYS A 96 -11.52 23.47 -1.32
C LYS A 96 -12.66 22.88 -0.48
N PRO A 97 -13.94 23.07 -0.86
CA PRO A 97 -15.02 22.33 -0.26
C PRO A 97 -14.94 20.86 -0.70
N VAL A 98 -15.11 19.96 0.26
CA VAL A 98 -15.21 18.51 0.04
C VAL A 98 -16.57 18.05 0.52
N CYS A 99 -17.41 17.61 -0.42
CA CYS A 99 -18.77 17.15 -0.14
C CYS A 99 -18.87 15.65 -0.42
N LEU A 100 -19.00 14.85 0.64
CA LEU A 100 -19.22 13.41 0.53
C LEU A 100 -20.71 13.11 0.31
N SER A 101 -21.59 13.85 0.99
CA SER A 101 -23.04 13.83 0.81
C SER A 101 -23.64 15.20 1.15
N ALA A 102 -24.96 15.35 1.05
CA ALA A 102 -25.65 16.56 1.50
C ALA A 102 -25.50 16.81 3.02
N GLU A 103 -25.24 15.76 3.79
CA GLU A 103 -25.17 15.77 5.25
C GLU A 103 -23.73 15.57 5.77
N CYS A 104 -22.74 15.39 4.89
CA CYS A 104 -21.35 15.20 5.28
C CYS A 104 -20.42 15.97 4.33
N GLY A 105 -19.82 17.05 4.84
CA GLY A 105 -18.81 17.81 4.11
C GLY A 105 -17.92 18.66 5.01
N TRP A 106 -16.78 19.06 4.46
CA TRP A 106 -15.77 19.87 5.14
C TRP A 106 -15.03 20.77 4.17
N ILE A 107 -14.26 21.72 4.69
CA ILE A 107 -13.46 22.64 3.87
C ILE A 107 -12.00 22.39 4.15
N ASP A 108 -11.27 21.93 3.15
CA ASP A 108 -9.82 21.76 3.21
C ASP A 108 -9.13 23.09 2.96
N VAL A 109 -8.30 23.53 3.90
CA VAL A 109 -7.51 24.76 3.81
C VAL A 109 -6.03 24.42 3.86
N PRO A 110 -5.28 24.61 2.76
CA PRO A 110 -3.86 24.28 2.72
C PRO A 110 -3.01 25.32 3.46
N PHE A 111 -1.90 24.87 4.02
CA PHE A 111 -0.89 25.73 4.64
C PHE A 111 0.53 25.18 4.41
N VAL A 112 1.53 26.04 4.59
CA VAL A 112 2.95 25.69 4.55
C VAL A 112 3.68 26.21 5.79
N PHE A 113 4.79 25.57 6.15
CA PHE A 113 5.67 25.99 7.25
C PHE A 113 7.08 25.44 7.08
N GLN A 114 8.01 25.90 7.92
CA GLN A 114 9.41 25.44 7.92
C GLN A 114 9.85 25.07 9.32
N THR A 115 10.86 24.20 9.45
CA THR A 115 11.52 23.90 10.74
C THR A 115 12.94 24.46 10.75
N ARG A 116 13.45 24.88 11.92
CA ARG A 116 14.87 25.27 12.08
C ARG A 116 15.72 24.20 12.73
N SER A 117 15.13 23.33 13.55
CA SER A 117 15.87 22.22 14.14
C SER A 117 16.45 21.35 13.03
N CYS A 118 17.63 20.78 13.26
CA CYS A 118 18.31 19.96 12.27
C CYS A 118 17.58 18.62 12.02
N PRO A 119 17.40 18.17 10.76
CA PRO A 119 17.61 18.94 9.53
C PRO A 119 16.51 19.99 9.35
N VAL A 120 16.88 21.13 8.77
CA VAL A 120 15.94 22.19 8.36
C VAL A 120 15.06 21.65 7.24
N THR A 121 13.74 21.66 7.41
CA THR A 121 12.80 21.08 6.45
C THR A 121 11.74 22.07 5.99
N ASP A 122 11.36 21.93 4.72
CA ASP A 122 10.18 22.58 4.14
C ASP A 122 9.00 21.62 4.30
N CYS A 123 7.88 22.13 4.81
CA CYS A 123 6.72 21.33 5.16
C CYS A 123 5.42 21.97 4.66
N SER A 124 4.40 21.16 4.52
CA SER A 124 3.04 21.59 4.18
C SER A 124 2.02 20.87 5.03
N GLY A 125 0.76 21.29 4.90
CA GLY A 125 -0.35 20.60 5.51
C GLY A 125 -1.69 21.07 4.98
N VAL A 126 -2.73 20.38 5.45
CA VAL A 126 -4.13 20.71 5.19
C VAL A 126 -4.85 20.70 6.52
N VAL A 127 -5.71 21.69 6.73
CA VAL A 127 -6.67 21.67 7.84
C VAL A 127 -8.07 21.57 7.27
N SER A 128 -8.82 20.57 7.73
CA SER A 128 -10.19 20.33 7.33
C SER A 128 -11.13 20.90 8.38
N LEU A 129 -11.94 21.87 7.96
CA LEU A 129 -12.87 22.59 8.80
C LEU A 129 -14.28 22.08 8.63
N VAL A 130 -14.97 21.89 9.75
CA VAL A 130 -16.39 21.50 9.80
C VAL A 130 -17.17 22.54 10.57
N ARG A 131 -18.43 22.75 10.18
CA ARG A 131 -19.34 23.65 10.88
C ARG A 131 -19.97 22.87 12.05
N ALA A 132 -19.71 23.32 13.27
CA ALA A 132 -20.27 22.69 14.45
C ALA A 132 -21.72 23.15 14.70
N ALA A 133 -22.37 22.54 15.70
CA ALA A 133 -23.77 22.81 16.04
C ALA A 133 -24.05 24.26 16.51
N ASP A 134 -23.04 24.94 17.05
CA ASP A 134 -23.08 26.36 17.42
C ASP A 134 -22.73 27.30 16.26
N GLU A 135 -22.73 26.78 15.03
CA GLU A 135 -22.45 27.48 13.78
C GLU A 135 -20.99 27.95 13.58
N GLU A 136 -20.12 27.69 14.55
CA GLU A 136 -18.68 27.99 14.48
C GLU A 136 -17.92 26.90 13.73
N TYR A 137 -16.87 27.30 12.99
CA TYR A 137 -16.00 26.34 12.31
C TYR A 137 -14.89 25.84 13.23
N ARG A 138 -14.72 24.52 13.27
CA ARG A 138 -13.68 23.85 14.05
C ARG A 138 -12.86 22.92 13.19
N VAL A 139 -11.62 22.68 13.62
CA VAL A 139 -10.73 21.71 12.99
C VAL A 139 -11.19 20.30 13.33
N TRP A 140 -11.57 19.55 12.30
CA TRP A 140 -11.86 18.12 12.42
C TRP A 140 -10.66 17.27 12.04
N MET A 141 -9.92 17.68 11.01
CA MET A 141 -8.73 16.94 10.58
C MET A 141 -7.57 17.90 10.34
N LEU A 142 -6.40 17.50 10.84
CA LEU A 142 -5.13 18.14 10.56
C LEU A 142 -4.25 17.11 9.84
N CYS A 143 -3.64 17.51 8.74
CA CYS A 143 -2.65 16.69 8.04
C CYS A 143 -1.39 17.53 7.83
N THR A 144 -0.22 16.99 8.20
CA THR A 144 1.08 17.63 7.98
C THR A 144 1.98 16.70 7.18
N MET A 145 2.84 17.26 6.33
CA MET A 145 3.68 16.51 5.39
C MET A 145 5.04 17.17 5.22
N LEU A 146 6.10 16.34 5.22
CA LEU A 146 7.44 16.75 4.80
C LEU A 146 7.47 16.95 3.28
N GLU A 147 7.84 18.14 2.83
CA GLU A 147 8.01 18.43 1.39
C GLU A 147 9.44 18.13 0.93
N GLY A 148 10.44 18.57 1.70
CA GLY A 148 11.84 18.43 1.35
C GLY A 148 12.80 18.84 2.45
N LEU A 149 14.08 18.60 2.19
CA LEU A 149 15.19 19.06 3.03
C LEU A 149 15.69 20.40 2.48
N HIS A 150 15.81 21.40 3.34
CA HIS A 150 16.23 22.73 2.91
C HIS A 150 17.63 22.70 2.28
N GLY A 151 17.81 23.40 1.16
CA GLY A 151 19.09 23.44 0.43
C GLY A 151 19.43 22.17 -0.37
N ARG A 152 18.51 21.19 -0.45
CA ARG A 152 18.65 20.01 -1.32
C ARG A 152 17.77 20.12 -2.58
N ALA A 153 18.08 19.28 -3.56
CA ALA A 153 17.28 19.16 -4.77
C ALA A 153 15.85 18.68 -4.45
N ASN A 154 14.90 19.01 -5.33
CA ASN A 154 13.53 18.54 -5.19
C ASN A 154 13.46 17.03 -5.45
N VAL A 155 12.98 16.27 -4.45
CA VAL A 155 12.82 14.81 -4.52
C VAL A 155 11.91 14.35 -5.66
N ASP A 156 10.98 15.19 -6.10
CA ASP A 156 10.01 14.91 -7.18
C ASP A 156 10.41 15.52 -8.52
N SER A 157 11.68 15.92 -8.70
CA SER A 157 12.17 16.47 -9.97
C SER A 157 13.46 15.78 -10.42
N LEU A 158 13.39 15.09 -11.56
CA LEU A 158 14.53 14.50 -12.23
C LEU A 158 14.37 14.72 -13.74
N CYS A 159 15.38 15.31 -14.39
CA CYS A 159 15.36 15.47 -15.84
C CYS A 159 15.72 14.13 -16.53
N PRO A 160 15.01 13.72 -17.59
CA PRO A 160 15.40 12.59 -18.43
C PRO A 160 16.82 12.72 -18.97
N GLY A 161 17.51 11.58 -19.16
CA GLY A 161 18.84 11.56 -19.77
C GLY A 161 19.98 12.14 -18.93
N VAL A 162 19.72 12.65 -17.71
CA VAL A 162 20.78 12.98 -16.75
C VAL A 162 21.49 11.68 -16.39
N GLN A 163 22.69 11.48 -16.95
CA GLN A 163 23.56 10.40 -16.54
C GLN A 163 23.90 10.60 -15.06
N SER A 164 23.87 9.52 -14.29
CA SER A 164 24.42 9.54 -12.93
C SER A 164 25.87 10.02 -13.05
N ILE A 165 26.25 11.05 -12.29
CA ILE A 165 27.65 11.48 -12.13
C ILE A 165 28.58 10.34 -11.68
N HIS A 166 28.00 9.22 -11.24
CA HIS A 166 28.66 7.95 -11.04
C HIS A 166 28.08 6.92 -12.03
N GLU A 167 28.68 6.76 -13.20
CA GLU A 167 28.53 5.53 -13.99
C GLU A 167 29.21 4.40 -13.21
N ILE A 168 28.44 3.80 -12.29
CA ILE A 168 28.91 2.73 -11.43
C ILE A 168 28.97 1.45 -12.28
N ARG A 169 30.14 1.23 -12.91
CA ARG A 169 30.42 0.05 -13.74
C ARG A 169 30.61 -1.18 -12.86
N CYS A 170 29.98 -2.30 -13.21
CA CYS A 170 30.04 -3.56 -12.46
C CYS A 170 31.50 -4.08 -12.27
N THR A 171 32.16 -3.70 -11.18
CA THR A 171 33.43 -4.25 -10.70
C THR A 171 33.19 -5.23 -9.56
N GLU A 172 34.22 -6.00 -9.15
CA GLU A 172 34.08 -7.02 -8.11
C GLU A 172 33.78 -6.43 -6.72
N ASN A 173 34.29 -5.22 -6.44
CA ASN A 173 34.10 -4.51 -5.19
C ASN A 173 33.62 -3.09 -5.47
N MET A 174 32.51 -2.72 -4.83
CA MET A 174 31.82 -1.46 -5.06
C MET A 174 31.49 -0.77 -3.74
N ASP A 175 31.50 0.55 -3.74
CA ASP A 175 31.02 1.39 -2.62
C ASP A 175 29.99 2.37 -3.18
N VAL A 176 28.77 2.30 -2.65
CA VAL A 176 27.64 3.16 -3.02
C VAL A 176 26.89 3.59 -1.76
N GLU A 177 26.10 4.65 -1.84
CA GLU A 177 25.32 5.09 -0.67
C GLU A 177 24.13 4.16 -0.39
N CYS A 178 23.48 3.63 -1.43
CA CYS A 178 22.29 2.79 -1.29
C CYS A 178 22.24 1.61 -2.28
N LEU A 179 21.79 0.43 -1.80
CA LEU A 179 21.39 -0.70 -2.65
C LEU A 179 19.87 -0.89 -2.55
N VAL A 180 19.18 -0.91 -3.69
CA VAL A 180 17.75 -1.25 -3.77
C VAL A 180 17.60 -2.67 -4.31
N VAL A 181 16.89 -3.53 -3.57
CA VAL A 181 16.67 -4.93 -3.94
C VAL A 181 15.27 -5.09 -4.54
N GLY A 182 15.21 -5.30 -5.86
CA GLY A 182 13.98 -5.44 -6.65
C GLY A 182 13.74 -4.26 -7.59
N ALA A 183 13.55 -4.52 -8.88
CA ALA A 183 13.26 -3.50 -9.91
C ALA A 183 11.78 -3.48 -10.33
N GLY A 184 10.87 -3.76 -9.38
CA GLY A 184 9.45 -3.47 -9.52
C GLY A 184 9.14 -1.98 -9.35
N HIS A 185 7.87 -1.60 -9.42
CA HIS A 185 7.42 -0.20 -9.29
C HIS A 185 7.90 0.49 -8.00
N SER A 186 7.92 -0.26 -6.90
CA SER A 186 8.41 0.23 -5.59
C SER A 186 9.91 0.54 -5.59
N GLY A 187 10.73 -0.34 -6.16
CA GLY A 187 12.18 -0.16 -6.22
C GLY A 187 12.58 0.91 -7.23
N LEU A 188 11.98 0.90 -8.42
CA LEU A 188 12.22 1.91 -9.45
C LEU A 188 11.83 3.31 -8.99
N GLY A 189 10.66 3.48 -8.39
CA GLY A 189 10.22 4.78 -7.86
C GLY A 189 11.16 5.31 -6.77
N THR A 190 11.63 4.43 -5.88
CA THR A 190 12.60 4.80 -4.83
C THR A 190 13.96 5.16 -5.43
N ALA A 191 14.48 4.37 -6.36
CA ALA A 191 15.76 4.62 -7.01
C ALA A 191 15.77 5.94 -7.80
N GLY A 192 14.68 6.26 -8.49
CA GLY A 192 14.53 7.55 -9.19
C GLY A 192 14.60 8.73 -8.25
N ARG A 193 13.92 8.67 -7.10
CA ARG A 193 13.92 9.74 -6.10
C ARG A 193 15.24 9.86 -5.35
N LEU A 194 15.91 8.74 -5.08
CA LEU A 194 17.30 8.75 -4.58
C LEU A 194 18.23 9.46 -5.58
N LYS A 195 18.09 9.16 -6.87
CA LYS A 195 18.86 9.81 -7.93
C LYS A 195 18.55 11.32 -8.03
N ALA A 196 17.27 11.73 -7.90
CA ALA A 196 16.87 13.14 -7.85
C ALA A 196 17.57 13.91 -6.71
N LEU A 197 17.81 13.23 -5.58
CA LEU A 197 18.53 13.76 -4.43
C LEU A 197 20.06 13.58 -4.51
N GLY A 198 20.60 13.13 -5.64
CA GLY A 198 22.03 12.93 -5.85
C GLY A 198 22.63 11.76 -5.06
N VAL A 199 21.81 10.80 -4.61
CA VAL A 199 22.29 9.60 -3.91
C VAL A 199 22.76 8.55 -4.91
N SER A 200 24.00 8.11 -4.76
CA SER A 200 24.59 6.99 -5.50
C SER A 200 23.87 5.67 -5.15
N CYS A 201 23.17 5.11 -6.14
CA CYS A 201 22.28 3.98 -5.93
C CYS A 201 22.43 2.93 -7.05
N ILE A 202 22.43 1.65 -6.67
CA ILE A 202 22.28 0.51 -7.58
C ILE A 202 20.96 -0.18 -7.26
N VAL A 203 20.22 -0.61 -8.30
CA VAL A 203 19.07 -1.49 -8.17
C VAL A 203 19.48 -2.88 -8.65
N ILE A 204 19.19 -3.93 -7.90
CA ILE A 204 19.38 -5.32 -8.35
C ILE A 204 18.06 -6.00 -8.61
N GLU A 205 18.01 -6.83 -9.65
CA GLU A 205 16.82 -7.55 -10.08
C GLU A 205 17.19 -8.97 -10.50
N ARG A 206 16.47 -9.96 -9.97
CA ARG A 206 16.72 -11.37 -10.29
C ARG A 206 16.33 -11.73 -11.72
N ASN A 207 15.30 -11.08 -12.26
CA ASN A 207 14.84 -11.34 -13.60
C ASN A 207 15.79 -10.76 -14.65
N ALA A 208 15.72 -11.32 -15.87
CA ALA A 208 16.63 -10.91 -16.95
C ALA A 208 16.33 -9.50 -17.49
N ARG A 209 15.08 -9.06 -17.34
CA ARG A 209 14.59 -7.76 -17.82
C ARG A 209 13.78 -7.06 -16.76
N VAL A 210 13.82 -5.73 -16.76
CA VAL A 210 12.91 -4.91 -15.95
C VAL A 210 11.46 -5.22 -16.36
N GLY A 211 10.59 -5.29 -15.36
CA GLY A 211 9.17 -5.60 -15.54
C GLY A 211 8.85 -7.08 -15.72
N ASP A 212 9.83 -7.99 -15.78
CA ASP A 212 9.57 -9.43 -15.92
C ASP A 212 8.75 -10.02 -14.75
N ASN A 213 8.82 -9.41 -13.57
CA ASN A 213 7.95 -9.74 -12.43
C ASN A 213 6.45 -9.60 -12.78
N TRP A 214 6.11 -8.71 -13.74
CA TRP A 214 4.77 -8.56 -14.31
C TRP A 214 4.60 -9.34 -15.60
N ARG A 215 5.54 -9.26 -16.54
CA ARG A 215 5.49 -9.92 -17.85
C ARG A 215 5.27 -11.42 -17.77
N ARG A 216 5.79 -12.06 -16.71
CA ARG A 216 5.68 -13.49 -16.45
C ARG A 216 4.38 -13.91 -15.75
N ARG A 217 3.51 -12.98 -15.38
CA ARG A 217 2.17 -13.28 -14.84
C ARG A 217 1.25 -13.88 -15.93
N TYR A 218 0.07 -14.33 -15.53
CA TYR A 218 -0.90 -14.97 -16.41
C TYR A 218 -1.44 -14.01 -17.49
N ASP A 219 -1.74 -14.54 -18.68
CA ASP A 219 -1.96 -13.75 -19.90
C ASP A 219 -3.19 -12.84 -19.83
N SER A 220 -4.22 -13.29 -19.12
CA SER A 220 -5.45 -12.54 -18.87
C SER A 220 -5.30 -11.45 -17.82
N LEU A 221 -4.16 -11.33 -17.13
CA LEU A 221 -3.97 -10.32 -16.09
C LEU A 221 -4.18 -8.91 -16.66
N ARG A 222 -5.10 -8.20 -16.02
CA ARG A 222 -5.29 -6.75 -16.14
C ARG A 222 -5.26 -6.17 -14.73
N LEU A 223 -4.78 -4.94 -14.60
CA LEU A 223 -4.84 -4.26 -13.31
C LEU A 223 -6.29 -3.98 -12.91
N HIS A 224 -6.54 -4.12 -11.60
CA HIS A 224 -7.78 -3.70 -10.96
C HIS A 224 -7.82 -2.19 -10.67
N THR A 225 -6.68 -1.52 -10.73
CA THR A 225 -6.54 -0.06 -10.60
C THR A 225 -6.50 0.60 -11.98
N ILE A 226 -7.00 1.83 -12.04
CA ILE A 226 -6.99 2.67 -13.24
C ILE A 226 -5.56 3.03 -13.70
N ARG A 227 -5.39 3.37 -14.98
CA ARG A 227 -4.09 3.70 -15.59
C ARG A 227 -3.44 4.88 -14.89
N ASN A 228 -4.22 5.92 -14.60
CA ASN A 228 -3.69 7.16 -14.01
C ASN A 228 -3.21 6.99 -12.56
N TRP A 229 -3.70 5.97 -11.86
CA TRP A 229 -3.16 5.56 -10.56
C TRP A 229 -1.76 4.93 -10.67
N SER A 230 -1.42 4.39 -11.84
CA SER A 230 -0.32 3.44 -12.00
C SER A 230 1.02 4.08 -12.38
N HIS A 231 1.10 5.37 -12.69
CA HIS A 231 2.35 6.04 -13.11
C HIS A 231 3.50 5.89 -12.08
N LEU A 232 4.75 6.00 -12.53
CA LEU A 232 5.90 6.20 -11.64
C LEU A 232 6.13 7.69 -11.37
N PRO A 233 7.06 8.07 -10.46
CA PRO A 233 7.39 9.48 -10.23
C PRO A 233 7.85 10.23 -11.49
N PHE A 234 7.84 11.56 -11.40
CA PHE A 234 8.30 12.55 -12.38
C PHE A 234 7.39 12.78 -13.58
N GLU A 235 7.10 11.73 -14.35
CA GLU A 235 6.33 11.82 -15.59
C GLU A 235 5.32 10.70 -15.72
N ARG A 236 4.27 10.94 -16.50
CA ARG A 236 3.30 9.89 -16.84
C ARG A 236 3.99 8.77 -17.60
N THR A 237 3.97 7.60 -16.99
CA THR A 237 4.59 6.39 -17.52
C THR A 237 3.72 5.74 -18.59
N PHE A 238 2.40 5.82 -18.43
CA PHE A 238 1.43 5.10 -19.26
C PHE A 238 0.60 6.07 -20.12
N PRO A 239 0.83 6.15 -21.44
CA PRO A 239 0.05 7.03 -22.30
C PRO A 239 -1.43 6.60 -22.40
N PRO A 240 -2.36 7.51 -22.77
CA PRO A 240 -3.78 7.17 -22.95
C PRO A 240 -4.04 6.01 -23.92
N SER A 241 -3.15 5.78 -24.89
CA SER A 241 -3.24 4.66 -25.84
C SER A 241 -3.18 3.27 -25.20
N CYS A 242 -2.72 3.14 -23.95
CA CYS A 242 -2.74 1.87 -23.23
C CYS A 242 -4.15 1.42 -22.82
N GLY A 243 -5.14 2.32 -22.83
CA GLY A 243 -6.46 2.10 -22.24
C GLY A 243 -6.43 2.20 -20.71
N GLU A 244 -7.58 2.00 -20.08
CA GLU A 244 -7.74 2.26 -18.63
C GLU A 244 -7.17 1.14 -17.75
N TRP A 245 -7.32 -0.11 -18.17
CA TRP A 245 -6.92 -1.30 -17.40
C TRP A 245 -5.66 -1.92 -18.01
N LEU A 246 -4.50 -1.55 -17.48
CA LEU A 246 -3.22 -1.97 -18.02
C LEU A 246 -3.08 -3.49 -18.04
N THR A 247 -2.54 -4.03 -19.14
CA THR A 247 -2.13 -5.43 -19.23
C THR A 247 -0.81 -5.66 -18.49
N LYS A 248 -0.49 -6.94 -18.21
CA LYS A 248 0.82 -7.32 -17.65
C LYS A 248 2.00 -6.83 -18.50
N ASP A 249 1.84 -6.81 -19.83
CA ASP A 249 2.89 -6.48 -20.78
C ASP A 249 3.05 -4.96 -20.90
N GLN A 250 1.94 -4.22 -21.00
CA GLN A 250 1.95 -2.75 -20.98
C GLN A 250 2.58 -2.22 -19.68
N LEU A 251 2.25 -2.82 -18.54
CA LEU A 251 2.86 -2.49 -17.27
C LEU A 251 4.37 -2.74 -17.29
N ALA A 252 4.79 -3.94 -17.71
CA ALA A 252 6.21 -4.30 -17.78
C ALA A 252 7.01 -3.39 -18.72
N GLU A 253 6.47 -3.08 -19.90
CA GLU A 253 7.06 -2.16 -20.88
C GLU A 253 7.17 -0.74 -20.34
N GLY A 254 6.14 -0.25 -19.64
CA GLY A 254 6.18 1.08 -19.02
C GLY A 254 7.26 1.20 -17.95
N LEU A 255 7.42 0.18 -17.08
CA LEU A 255 8.49 0.16 -16.08
C LEU A 255 9.88 0.13 -16.73
N GLU A 256 10.07 -0.70 -17.75
CA GLU A 256 11.32 -0.82 -18.50
C GLU A 256 11.67 0.50 -19.20
N SER A 257 10.71 1.09 -19.93
CA SER A 257 10.89 2.36 -20.63
C SER A 257 11.18 3.52 -19.66
N TRP A 258 10.47 3.59 -18.54
CA TRP A 258 10.72 4.61 -17.52
C TRP A 258 12.13 4.48 -16.93
N SER A 259 12.57 3.25 -16.61
CA SER A 259 13.92 3.03 -16.06
C SER A 259 15.03 3.47 -17.03
N GLN A 260 14.84 3.24 -18.33
CA GLN A 260 15.76 3.68 -19.38
C GLN A 260 15.74 5.20 -19.55
N ARG A 261 14.56 5.81 -19.61
CA ARG A 261 14.37 7.27 -19.78
C ARG A 261 15.07 8.07 -18.69
N PHE A 262 14.94 7.62 -17.44
CA PHE A 262 15.57 8.27 -16.28
C PHE A 262 16.96 7.72 -15.96
N GLY A 263 17.50 6.80 -16.78
CA GLY A 263 18.84 6.24 -16.62
C GLY A 263 19.08 5.63 -15.24
N ILE A 264 18.15 4.79 -14.78
CA ILE A 264 18.27 4.07 -13.51
C ILE A 264 19.28 2.92 -13.67
N ASN A 265 20.25 2.83 -12.76
CA ASN A 265 21.27 1.78 -12.80
C ASN A 265 20.70 0.47 -12.24
N VAL A 266 20.15 -0.36 -13.13
CA VAL A 266 19.58 -1.67 -12.77
C VAL A 266 20.50 -2.79 -13.23
N TRP A 267 20.89 -3.66 -12.30
CA TRP A 267 21.60 -4.90 -12.57
C TRP A 267 20.61 -6.05 -12.55
N THR A 268 20.21 -6.48 -13.74
CA THR A 268 19.37 -7.67 -13.94
C THR A 268 20.17 -8.95 -13.71
N THR A 269 19.47 -10.09 -13.70
CA THR A 269 20.02 -11.42 -13.38
C THR A 269 20.89 -11.44 -12.12
N THR A 270 20.58 -10.60 -11.13
CA THR A 270 21.40 -10.41 -9.92
C THR A 270 20.56 -10.56 -8.66
N GLU A 271 20.96 -11.48 -7.78
CA GLU A 271 20.31 -11.74 -6.50
C GLU A 271 21.20 -11.29 -5.32
N LEU A 272 20.56 -10.83 -4.24
CA LEU A 272 21.22 -10.66 -2.94
C LEU A 272 21.32 -12.02 -2.27
N GLU A 273 22.52 -12.48 -1.95
CA GLU A 273 22.71 -13.72 -1.19
C GLU A 273 22.70 -13.45 0.31
N SER A 274 23.43 -12.41 0.75
CA SER A 274 23.57 -12.10 2.18
C SER A 274 24.17 -10.72 2.42
N GLY A 275 24.04 -10.22 3.65
CA GLY A 275 24.65 -8.98 4.11
C GLY A 275 25.13 -9.05 5.54
N ILE A 276 26.23 -8.34 5.82
CA ILE A 276 26.78 -8.19 7.17
C ILE A 276 26.88 -6.69 7.47
N TRP A 277 26.38 -6.29 8.63
CA TRP A 277 26.46 -4.91 9.12
C TRP A 277 27.72 -4.69 9.96
N ASP A 278 28.48 -3.65 9.63
CA ASP A 278 29.59 -3.16 10.45
C ASP A 278 29.08 -1.98 11.30
N GLU A 279 28.88 -2.21 12.60
CA GLU A 279 28.35 -1.19 13.52
C GLU A 279 29.24 0.04 13.64
N MET A 280 30.57 -0.14 13.54
CA MET A 280 31.54 0.95 13.67
C MET A 280 31.56 1.82 12.42
N LYS A 281 31.56 1.20 11.24
CA LYS A 281 31.56 1.92 9.96
C LYS A 281 30.18 2.38 9.53
N ARG A 282 29.12 1.84 10.16
CA ARG A 282 27.73 2.10 9.80
C ARG A 282 27.45 1.76 8.33
N LYS A 283 28.02 0.64 7.87
CA LYS A 283 27.90 0.17 6.49
C LYS A 283 27.60 -1.33 6.43
N TRP A 284 26.83 -1.71 5.44
CA TRP A 284 26.66 -3.07 4.99
C TRP A 284 27.82 -3.51 4.11
N THR A 285 28.19 -4.79 4.21
CA THR A 285 28.91 -5.54 3.17
C THR A 285 27.96 -6.61 2.63
N LEU A 286 27.58 -6.50 1.36
CA LEU A 286 26.54 -7.30 0.70
C LEU A 286 27.18 -8.19 -0.35
N ARG A 287 26.84 -9.48 -0.32
CA ARG A 287 27.24 -10.45 -1.34
C ARG A 287 26.12 -10.63 -2.34
N LEU A 288 26.43 -10.41 -3.61
CA LEU A 288 25.50 -10.55 -4.72
C LEU A 288 25.95 -11.70 -5.64
N GLN A 289 24.98 -12.42 -6.18
CA GLN A 289 25.19 -13.45 -7.19
C GLN A 289 24.55 -13.01 -8.50
N GLN A 290 25.39 -12.83 -9.52
CA GLN A 290 24.93 -12.62 -10.89
C GLN A 290 24.84 -13.96 -11.63
N TYR A 291 23.85 -14.09 -12.50
CA TYR A 291 23.58 -15.28 -13.30
C TYR A 291 23.77 -14.99 -14.79
N GLY A 292 24.29 -15.98 -15.52
CA GLY A 292 24.39 -15.96 -16.97
C GLY A 292 23.06 -16.26 -17.65
N ASP A 293 23.03 -16.17 -18.99
CA ASP A 293 21.82 -16.46 -19.79
C ASP A 293 21.29 -17.89 -19.61
N ASP A 294 22.18 -18.82 -19.24
CA ASP A 294 21.86 -20.22 -18.92
C ASP A 294 21.31 -20.42 -17.49
N GLN A 295 21.05 -19.31 -16.77
CA GLN A 295 20.60 -19.28 -15.37
C GLN A 295 21.60 -19.92 -14.39
N ARG A 296 22.87 -20.06 -14.77
CA ARG A 296 23.92 -20.54 -13.86
C ARG A 296 24.64 -19.36 -13.19
N PRO A 297 25.12 -19.54 -11.94
CA PRO A 297 25.98 -18.57 -11.28
C PRO A 297 27.17 -18.19 -12.18
N SER A 298 27.26 -16.91 -12.57
CA SER A 298 28.32 -16.42 -13.46
C SER A 298 29.39 -15.63 -12.69
N ARG A 299 28.97 -14.75 -11.78
CA ARG A 299 29.88 -13.84 -11.06
C ARG A 299 29.36 -13.53 -9.67
N ARG A 300 30.27 -13.52 -8.69
CA ARG A 300 30.02 -13.00 -7.35
C ARG A 300 30.54 -11.59 -7.22
N LEU A 301 29.76 -10.73 -6.58
CA LEU A 301 30.08 -9.32 -6.39
C LEU A 301 29.97 -8.98 -4.90
N SER A 302 30.80 -8.03 -4.45
CA SER A 302 30.73 -7.46 -3.12
C SER A 302 30.37 -5.98 -3.24
N VAL A 303 29.29 -5.57 -2.57
CA VAL A 303 28.85 -4.17 -2.52
C VAL A 303 28.87 -3.71 -1.08
N THR A 304 29.51 -2.58 -0.84
CA THR A 304 29.42 -1.87 0.44
C THR A 304 28.48 -0.68 0.31
N CYS A 305 27.60 -0.47 1.29
CA CYS A 305 26.71 0.69 1.31
C CYS A 305 26.20 1.06 2.69
N SER A 306 25.70 2.28 2.86
CA SER A 306 25.11 2.74 4.13
C SER A 306 23.65 2.30 4.28
N HIS A 307 22.92 2.19 3.16
CA HIS A 307 21.49 1.88 3.16
C HIS A 307 21.13 0.73 2.22
N VAL A 308 20.17 -0.09 2.64
CA VAL A 308 19.54 -1.13 1.83
C VAL A 308 18.03 -0.94 1.84
N VAL A 309 17.42 -0.89 0.67
CA VAL A 309 15.95 -0.85 0.52
C VAL A 309 15.48 -2.19 -0.03
N LEU A 310 14.70 -2.93 0.76
CA LEU A 310 14.04 -4.15 0.32
C LEU A 310 12.72 -3.80 -0.38
N ALA A 311 12.75 -3.81 -1.71
CA ALA A 311 11.60 -3.59 -2.59
C ALA A 311 11.22 -4.87 -3.35
N THR A 312 11.32 -6.02 -2.68
CA THR A 312 11.25 -7.36 -3.28
C THR A 312 9.83 -7.84 -3.60
N GLY A 313 8.81 -7.00 -3.40
CA GLY A 313 7.42 -7.31 -3.76
C GLY A 313 6.62 -8.02 -2.67
N GLY A 314 6.97 -7.82 -1.39
CA GLY A 314 6.18 -8.22 -0.22
C GLY A 314 5.50 -9.59 -0.32
N PRO A 315 4.17 -9.60 -0.50
CA PRO A 315 3.33 -10.81 -0.53
C PRO A 315 3.38 -11.56 -1.88
N ALA A 316 4.47 -11.53 -2.64
CA ALA A 316 4.52 -12.17 -3.96
C ALA A 316 5.61 -13.25 -4.10
N LEU A 317 6.43 -13.47 -3.08
CA LEU A 317 7.63 -14.30 -3.20
C LEU A 317 7.40 -15.76 -2.86
N THR A 318 6.65 -16.06 -1.79
CA THR A 318 6.50 -17.43 -1.30
C THR A 318 5.05 -17.88 -1.39
N PRO A 319 4.69 -18.70 -2.40
CA PRO A 319 3.36 -19.28 -2.53
C PRO A 319 2.89 -19.99 -1.26
N ARG A 320 1.67 -19.68 -0.82
CA ARG A 320 1.02 -20.41 0.28
C ARG A 320 0.17 -21.52 -0.31
N LYS A 321 0.76 -22.69 -0.61
CA LYS A 321 0.03 -23.88 -1.05
C LYS A 321 -0.21 -24.82 0.14
N PRO A 322 -1.46 -25.01 0.62
CA PRO A 322 -1.79 -26.07 1.56
C PRO A 322 -1.41 -27.44 0.99
N ARG A 323 -0.98 -28.36 1.86
CA ARG A 323 -0.76 -29.76 1.48
C ARG A 323 -1.94 -30.61 1.93
N PHE A 324 -2.40 -31.50 1.07
CA PHE A 324 -3.43 -32.49 1.39
C PHE A 324 -2.92 -33.90 1.15
N LEU A 325 -3.54 -34.89 1.81
CA LEU A 325 -3.20 -36.29 1.58
C LEU A 325 -3.56 -36.71 0.14
N GLY A 326 -2.80 -37.64 -0.43
CA GLY A 326 -3.07 -38.21 -1.76
C GLY A 326 -2.64 -37.35 -2.96
N GLU A 327 -1.84 -36.28 -2.76
CA GLU A 327 -1.29 -35.49 -3.88
C GLU A 327 -0.52 -36.36 -4.90
N ASP A 328 0.10 -37.44 -4.44
CA ASP A 328 0.88 -38.40 -5.22
C ASP A 328 0.03 -39.36 -6.08
N ILE A 329 -1.22 -39.62 -5.69
CA ILE A 329 -2.13 -40.51 -6.43
C ILE A 329 -3.02 -39.76 -7.44
N PHE A 330 -3.11 -38.44 -7.34
CA PHE A 330 -3.94 -37.63 -8.24
C PHE A 330 -3.39 -37.67 -9.67
N LYS A 331 -4.22 -38.11 -10.63
CA LYS A 331 -3.82 -38.24 -12.04
C LYS A 331 -3.85 -36.92 -12.82
N GLY A 332 -4.46 -35.88 -12.25
CA GLY A 332 -4.52 -34.55 -12.84
C GLY A 332 -3.32 -33.68 -12.50
N GLU A 333 -3.38 -32.41 -12.90
CA GLU A 333 -2.30 -31.45 -12.64
C GLU A 333 -2.58 -30.60 -11.40
N ILE A 334 -1.54 -30.37 -10.60
CA ILE A 334 -1.62 -29.52 -9.40
C ILE A 334 -0.67 -28.33 -9.56
N LEU A 335 -1.19 -27.11 -9.48
CA LEU A 335 -0.36 -25.92 -9.54
C LEU A 335 -0.84 -24.82 -8.58
N HIS A 336 0.09 -23.98 -8.16
CA HIS A 336 -0.24 -22.70 -7.53
C HIS A 336 -0.43 -21.63 -8.60
N SER A 337 -1.23 -20.61 -8.29
CA SER A 337 -1.48 -19.44 -9.14
C SER A 337 -0.21 -18.74 -9.63
N ALA A 338 0.90 -18.87 -8.88
CA ALA A 338 2.22 -18.36 -9.28
C ALA A 338 2.78 -19.03 -10.55
N ASN A 339 2.36 -20.26 -10.84
CA ASN A 339 2.80 -21.06 -11.98
C ASN A 339 1.73 -21.14 -13.09
N TYR A 340 0.57 -20.49 -12.90
CA TYR A 340 -0.49 -20.44 -13.91
C TYR A 340 -0.13 -19.42 -15.01
N LYS A 341 -0.39 -19.80 -16.27
CA LYS A 341 -0.18 -18.93 -17.45
C LYS A 341 -1.49 -18.56 -18.13
N ASN A 342 -2.26 -19.55 -18.54
CA ASN A 342 -3.57 -19.40 -19.14
C ASN A 342 -4.30 -20.76 -19.11
N GLY A 343 -5.59 -20.76 -19.42
CA GLY A 343 -6.46 -21.93 -19.35
C GLY A 343 -6.38 -22.88 -20.55
N GLN A 344 -5.64 -22.54 -21.61
CA GLN A 344 -5.73 -23.23 -22.92
C GLN A 344 -5.37 -24.71 -22.84
N LYS A 345 -4.42 -25.08 -21.98
CA LYS A 345 -4.02 -26.48 -21.73
C LYS A 345 -5.17 -27.37 -21.26
N TRP A 346 -6.19 -26.78 -20.62
CA TRP A 346 -7.30 -27.48 -20.00
C TRP A 346 -8.63 -27.27 -20.74
N LYS A 347 -8.57 -26.94 -22.04
CA LYS A 347 -9.75 -26.94 -22.90
C LYS A 347 -10.41 -28.33 -22.90
N GLY A 348 -11.73 -28.36 -22.67
CA GLY A 348 -12.53 -29.58 -22.54
C GLY A 348 -12.28 -30.37 -21.23
N LYS A 349 -11.45 -29.85 -20.32
CA LYS A 349 -11.11 -30.49 -19.04
C LYS A 349 -11.85 -29.84 -17.86
N ARG A 350 -11.89 -30.56 -16.74
CA ARG A 350 -12.52 -30.15 -15.48
C ARG A 350 -11.50 -29.38 -14.63
N GLY A 351 -11.72 -28.09 -14.43
CA GLY A 351 -10.86 -27.24 -13.62
C GLY A 351 -11.43 -26.95 -12.25
N VAL A 352 -10.61 -27.06 -11.21
CA VAL A 352 -10.93 -26.64 -9.85
C VAL A 352 -10.00 -25.52 -9.40
N VAL A 353 -10.56 -24.42 -8.91
CA VAL A 353 -9.80 -23.28 -8.37
C VAL A 353 -10.06 -23.17 -6.87
N ILE A 354 -9.02 -23.32 -6.06
CA ILE A 354 -9.09 -23.22 -4.59
C ILE A 354 -8.74 -21.78 -4.19
N GLY A 355 -9.72 -21.06 -3.64
CA GLY A 355 -9.59 -19.66 -3.24
C GLY A 355 -10.52 -18.74 -4.03
N SER A 356 -11.09 -17.76 -3.32
CA SER A 356 -12.21 -16.93 -3.80
C SER A 356 -11.90 -15.43 -3.74
N ALA A 357 -10.64 -15.02 -3.75
CA ALA A 357 -10.24 -13.61 -3.89
C ALA A 357 -9.99 -13.26 -5.38
N ASN A 358 -9.42 -12.08 -5.66
CA ASN A 358 -9.08 -11.61 -7.02
C ASN A 358 -8.49 -12.70 -7.93
N THR A 359 -7.37 -13.32 -7.52
CA THR A 359 -6.69 -14.33 -8.34
C THR A 359 -7.55 -15.56 -8.63
N GLY A 360 -8.40 -15.97 -7.68
CA GLY A 360 -9.32 -17.09 -7.89
C GLY A 360 -10.39 -16.78 -8.93
N HIS A 361 -10.93 -15.55 -8.88
CA HIS A 361 -11.92 -15.07 -9.85
C HIS A 361 -11.33 -14.92 -11.25
N ASP A 362 -10.11 -14.40 -11.37
CA ASP A 362 -9.40 -14.26 -12.64
C ASP A 362 -9.15 -15.62 -13.29
N MET A 363 -8.62 -16.59 -12.53
CA MET A 363 -8.30 -17.92 -13.05
C MET A 363 -9.55 -18.72 -13.41
N ALA A 364 -10.62 -18.64 -12.60
CA ALA A 364 -11.87 -19.30 -12.92
C ALA A 364 -12.49 -18.74 -14.22
N LYS A 365 -12.49 -17.40 -14.37
CA LYS A 365 -12.95 -16.72 -15.59
C LYS A 365 -12.10 -17.11 -16.80
N ASP A 366 -10.78 -17.18 -16.65
CA ASP A 366 -9.85 -17.55 -17.72
C ASP A 366 -10.02 -19.02 -18.18
N LEU A 367 -10.26 -19.94 -17.24
CA LEU A 367 -10.56 -21.34 -17.56
C LEU A 367 -11.87 -21.48 -18.35
N VAL A 368 -12.92 -20.77 -17.94
CA VAL A 368 -14.20 -20.74 -18.69
C VAL A 368 -13.97 -20.18 -20.08
N ALA A 369 -13.29 -19.03 -20.20
CA ALA A 369 -12.98 -18.40 -21.48
C ALA A 369 -12.11 -19.29 -22.39
N SER A 370 -11.27 -20.15 -21.80
CA SER A 370 -10.43 -21.12 -22.52
C SER A 370 -11.17 -22.40 -22.93
N GLY A 371 -12.45 -22.54 -22.56
CA GLY A 371 -13.30 -23.67 -22.93
C GLY A 371 -13.10 -24.91 -22.08
N ALA A 372 -12.75 -24.78 -20.80
CA ALA A 372 -12.84 -25.89 -19.84
C ALA A 372 -14.27 -26.48 -19.84
N SER A 373 -14.40 -27.80 -19.69
CA SER A 373 -15.73 -28.47 -19.71
C SER A 373 -16.54 -28.19 -18.45
N SER A 374 -15.86 -27.92 -17.33
CA SER A 374 -16.47 -27.40 -16.12
C SER A 374 -15.44 -26.66 -15.27
N VAL A 375 -15.85 -25.58 -14.61
CA VAL A 375 -15.02 -24.85 -13.64
C VAL A 375 -15.74 -24.79 -12.30
N THR A 376 -15.06 -25.21 -11.23
CA THR A 376 -15.59 -25.12 -9.86
C THR A 376 -14.63 -24.35 -8.96
N MET A 377 -15.12 -23.31 -8.30
CA MET A 377 -14.40 -22.56 -7.28
C MET A 377 -14.66 -23.18 -5.91
N VAL A 378 -13.60 -23.52 -5.17
CA VAL A 378 -13.71 -23.98 -3.78
C VAL A 378 -13.45 -22.80 -2.84
N GLN A 379 -14.46 -22.46 -2.04
CA GLN A 379 -14.46 -21.32 -1.14
C GLN A 379 -14.55 -21.76 0.32
N ARG A 380 -13.53 -21.42 1.12
CA ARG A 380 -13.51 -21.75 2.56
C ARG A 380 -14.22 -20.72 3.44
N SER A 381 -14.08 -19.44 3.11
CA SER A 381 -14.51 -18.32 3.94
C SER A 381 -15.24 -17.30 3.09
N THR A 382 -16.00 -16.40 3.73
CA THR A 382 -16.66 -15.30 3.01
C THR A 382 -15.64 -14.46 2.25
N THR A 383 -16.06 -13.94 1.11
CA THR A 383 -15.28 -12.98 0.32
C THR A 383 -16.03 -11.66 0.26
N TYR A 384 -15.35 -10.56 0.59
CA TYR A 384 -15.84 -9.23 0.27
C TYR A 384 -15.81 -9.01 -1.24
N VAL A 385 -16.98 -8.90 -1.87
CA VAL A 385 -17.13 -8.66 -3.30
C VAL A 385 -17.38 -7.17 -3.52
N LEU A 386 -16.48 -6.53 -4.26
CA LEU A 386 -16.53 -5.12 -4.57
C LEU A 386 -16.63 -4.91 -6.08
N PRO A 387 -17.82 -4.55 -6.61
CA PRO A 387 -17.98 -4.10 -7.98
C PRO A 387 -16.98 -3.00 -8.35
N ARG A 388 -16.21 -3.20 -9.42
CA ARG A 388 -15.15 -2.27 -9.83
C ARG A 388 -15.71 -0.85 -10.08
N GLU A 389 -16.89 -0.77 -10.66
CA GLU A 389 -17.60 0.46 -10.97
C GLU A 389 -17.88 1.34 -9.74
N TYR A 390 -17.99 0.76 -8.54
CA TYR A 390 -18.22 1.52 -7.31
C TYR A 390 -17.04 2.42 -6.94
N LEU A 391 -15.81 1.99 -7.27
CA LEU A 391 -14.59 2.77 -7.03
C LEU A 391 -14.14 3.55 -8.26
N GLN A 392 -14.43 3.02 -9.46
CA GLN A 392 -13.92 3.59 -10.71
C GLN A 392 -14.23 5.08 -10.85
N ARG A 393 -15.47 5.50 -10.57
CA ARG A 393 -15.87 6.91 -10.67
C ARG A 393 -15.09 7.82 -9.72
N ALA A 394 -14.91 7.37 -8.47
CA ALA A 394 -14.14 8.12 -7.47
C ALA A 394 -12.68 8.25 -7.89
N TRP A 395 -12.10 7.18 -8.41
CA TRP A 395 -10.73 7.18 -8.92
C TRP A 395 -10.55 8.04 -10.17
N GLU A 396 -11.46 8.02 -11.13
CA GLU A 396 -11.40 8.85 -12.33
C GLU A 396 -11.54 10.34 -11.99
N GLY A 397 -12.34 10.69 -10.98
CA GLY A 397 -12.42 12.05 -10.46
C GLY A 397 -11.10 12.56 -9.90
N MET A 398 -10.35 11.68 -9.20
CA MET A 398 -9.12 12.05 -8.50
C MET A 398 -7.86 11.90 -9.36
N PHE A 399 -7.73 10.81 -10.13
CA PHE A 399 -6.60 10.48 -10.99
C PHE A 399 -7.02 10.52 -12.45
N ASN A 400 -6.77 11.65 -13.10
CA ASN A 400 -7.15 11.90 -14.48
C ASN A 400 -6.02 12.56 -15.27
N ASP A 401 -6.23 12.72 -16.58
CA ASP A 401 -5.23 13.30 -17.45
C ASP A 401 -5.05 14.82 -17.29
N ALA A 402 -5.91 15.52 -16.55
CA ALA A 402 -5.77 16.96 -16.30
C ALA A 402 -5.06 17.28 -14.97
N THR A 403 -5.17 16.39 -13.99
CA THR A 403 -4.63 16.58 -12.65
C THR A 403 -3.20 16.01 -12.58
N PRO A 404 -2.22 16.77 -12.09
CA PRO A 404 -0.89 16.22 -11.83
C PRO A 404 -0.97 15.10 -10.80
N THR A 405 -0.28 14.00 -11.06
CA THR A 405 -0.39 12.76 -10.27
C THR A 405 -0.04 12.98 -8.80
N GLU A 406 0.92 13.86 -8.52
CA GLU A 406 1.36 14.24 -7.18
C GLU A 406 0.27 14.97 -6.37
N VAL A 407 -0.65 15.69 -7.02
CA VAL A 407 -1.80 16.31 -6.34
C VAL A 407 -2.76 15.22 -5.90
N SER A 408 -3.11 14.30 -6.81
CA SER A 408 -3.96 13.15 -6.53
C SER A 408 -3.37 12.22 -5.45
N ASP A 409 -2.05 12.01 -5.47
CA ASP A 409 -1.36 11.21 -4.45
C ASP A 409 -1.51 11.83 -3.07
N ARG A 410 -1.37 13.15 -2.95
CA ARG A 410 -1.54 13.87 -1.68
C ARG A 410 -2.98 13.80 -1.20
N GLU A 411 -3.94 14.07 -2.08
CA GLU A 411 -5.37 14.02 -1.75
C GLU A 411 -5.77 12.62 -1.23
N MET A 412 -5.23 11.54 -1.80
CA MET A 412 -5.52 10.19 -1.31
C MET A 412 -4.73 9.78 -0.07
N ASN A 413 -3.41 10.04 -0.03
CA ASN A 413 -2.53 9.40 0.95
C ASN A 413 -2.27 10.24 2.21
N LEU A 414 -2.63 11.53 2.24
CA LEU A 414 -2.54 12.35 3.46
C LEU A 414 -3.69 12.09 4.44
N VAL A 415 -4.85 11.65 3.95
CA VAL A 415 -5.99 11.34 4.79
C VAL A 415 -5.61 10.22 5.77
N PRO A 416 -5.92 10.33 7.08
CA PRO A 416 -5.67 9.26 8.04
C PRO A 416 -6.38 7.97 7.66
N THR A 417 -5.72 6.82 7.85
CA THR A 417 -6.25 5.50 7.47
C THR A 417 -7.66 5.26 8.03
N ALA A 418 -7.90 5.68 9.27
CA ALA A 418 -9.20 5.55 9.93
C ALA A 418 -10.29 6.41 9.25
N VAL A 419 -9.96 7.64 8.83
CA VAL A 419 -10.88 8.51 8.07
C VAL A 419 -11.09 7.99 6.65
N ALA A 420 -10.02 7.58 5.96
CA ALA A 420 -10.10 7.00 4.63
C ALA A 420 -11.02 5.76 4.59
N ARG A 421 -11.00 4.95 5.65
CA ARG A 421 -11.95 3.84 5.84
C ARG A 421 -13.39 4.32 5.89
N LEU A 422 -13.69 5.31 6.72
CA LEU A 422 -15.05 5.82 6.86
C LEU A 422 -15.56 6.42 5.54
N ILE A 423 -14.73 7.23 4.86
CA ILE A 423 -15.05 7.79 3.54
C ILE A 423 -15.35 6.67 2.54
N THR A 424 -14.49 5.64 2.49
CA THR A 424 -14.66 4.51 1.56
C THR A 424 -15.95 3.74 1.83
N MET A 425 -16.27 3.45 3.08
CA MET A 425 -17.50 2.75 3.46
C MET A 425 -18.74 3.58 3.12
N ALA A 426 -18.74 4.87 3.47
CA ALA A 426 -19.84 5.78 3.16
C ALA A 426 -20.07 5.94 1.65
N ALA A 427 -19.01 5.85 0.83
CA ALA A 427 -19.13 5.90 -0.62
C ALA A 427 -19.63 4.57 -1.23
N VAL A 428 -19.19 3.43 -0.70
CA VAL A 428 -19.39 2.12 -1.35
C VAL A 428 -20.61 1.36 -0.82
N HIS A 429 -20.90 1.43 0.48
CA HIS A 429 -21.96 0.64 1.10
C HIS A 429 -23.36 1.03 0.59
N PRO A 430 -23.72 2.31 0.41
CA PRO A 430 -25.01 2.68 -0.17
C PRO A 430 -25.20 2.16 -1.61
N GLN A 431 -24.14 2.11 -2.41
CA GLN A 431 -24.19 1.54 -3.76
C GLN A 431 -24.49 0.05 -3.71
N ALA A 432 -23.83 -0.69 -2.82
CA ALA A 432 -24.11 -2.11 -2.61
C ALA A 432 -25.54 -2.37 -2.10
N ALA A 433 -26.03 -1.51 -1.19
CA ALA A 433 -27.40 -1.61 -0.67
C ALA A 433 -28.47 -1.32 -1.74
N ALA A 434 -28.14 -0.55 -2.78
CA ALA A 434 -29.02 -0.27 -3.91
C ALA A 434 -29.10 -1.42 -4.93
N GLU A 435 -28.20 -2.41 -4.87
CA GLU A 435 -28.15 -3.55 -5.80
C GLU A 435 -28.25 -4.91 -5.08
N PRO A 436 -29.27 -5.15 -4.22
CA PRO A 436 -29.32 -6.35 -3.38
C PRO A 436 -29.39 -7.65 -4.20
N GLU A 437 -30.09 -7.65 -5.35
CA GLU A 437 -30.24 -8.83 -6.21
C GLU A 437 -28.90 -9.33 -6.74
N ARG A 438 -27.95 -8.43 -7.05
CA ARG A 438 -26.60 -8.80 -7.52
C ARG A 438 -25.89 -9.73 -6.55
N PHE A 439 -26.04 -9.47 -5.25
CA PHE A 439 -25.41 -10.25 -4.19
C PHE A 439 -26.26 -11.47 -3.81
N GLN A 440 -27.59 -11.37 -3.87
CA GLN A 440 -28.47 -12.52 -3.65
C GLN A 440 -28.30 -13.60 -4.71
N ASP A 441 -28.06 -13.22 -5.97
CA ASP A 441 -27.73 -14.16 -7.05
C ASP A 441 -26.47 -15.00 -6.73
N LEU A 442 -25.46 -14.38 -6.12
CA LEU A 442 -24.27 -15.11 -5.65
C LEU A 442 -24.61 -16.10 -4.54
N VAL A 443 -25.43 -15.68 -3.57
CA VAL A 443 -25.88 -16.56 -2.49
C VAL A 443 -26.68 -17.75 -3.06
N ARG A 444 -27.58 -17.50 -4.01
CA ARG A 444 -28.35 -18.55 -4.71
C ARG A 444 -27.44 -19.54 -5.45
N ALA A 445 -26.32 -19.06 -6.00
CA ALA A 445 -25.30 -19.90 -6.65
C ALA A 445 -24.37 -20.64 -5.65
N GLY A 446 -24.58 -20.51 -4.33
CA GLY A 446 -23.77 -21.16 -3.30
C GLY A 446 -22.50 -20.41 -2.91
N PHE A 447 -22.33 -19.16 -3.36
CA PHE A 447 -21.20 -18.32 -2.98
C PHE A 447 -21.44 -17.60 -1.65
N ARG A 448 -20.46 -17.68 -0.75
CA ARG A 448 -20.48 -17.00 0.55
C ARG A 448 -19.94 -15.58 0.40
N VAL A 449 -20.83 -14.64 0.12
CA VAL A 449 -20.48 -13.23 -0.08
C VAL A 449 -20.52 -12.45 1.22
N GLU A 450 -19.56 -11.55 1.39
CA GLU A 450 -19.63 -10.43 2.32
C GLU A 450 -19.96 -9.18 1.50
N VAL A 451 -21.11 -8.55 1.76
CA VAL A 451 -21.61 -7.40 0.96
C VAL A 451 -21.04 -6.09 1.48
N PHE A 452 -21.06 -5.89 2.80
CA PHE A 452 -20.59 -4.68 3.48
C PHE A 452 -19.22 -4.90 4.13
N GLY A 453 -18.21 -5.13 3.28
CA GLY A 453 -16.83 -5.31 3.75
C GLY A 453 -16.07 -3.99 3.94
N ASP A 454 -14.89 -4.13 4.52
CA ASP A 454 -13.96 -3.02 4.81
C ASP A 454 -12.71 -3.09 3.91
N LEU A 455 -12.72 -2.36 2.81
CA LEU A 455 -11.62 -2.38 1.84
C LEU A 455 -10.28 -1.93 2.46
N ILE A 456 -10.29 -0.93 3.34
CA ILE A 456 -9.07 -0.38 3.95
C ILE A 456 -8.43 -1.43 4.86
N TYR A 457 -9.24 -2.16 5.64
CA TYR A 457 -8.75 -3.32 6.39
C TYR A 457 -8.19 -4.40 5.47
N GLN A 458 -8.89 -4.78 4.39
CA GLN A 458 -8.42 -5.83 3.47
C GLN A 458 -7.07 -5.47 2.83
N LEU A 459 -6.85 -4.20 2.47
CA LEU A 459 -5.61 -3.74 1.86
C LEU A 459 -4.48 -3.57 2.89
N ASN A 460 -4.73 -2.87 4.00
CA ASN A 460 -3.69 -2.47 4.94
C ASN A 460 -3.37 -3.55 5.99
N GLN A 461 -4.32 -4.44 6.31
CA GLN A 461 -4.07 -5.55 7.24
C GLN A 461 -3.77 -6.87 6.54
N ARG A 462 -4.45 -7.15 5.42
CA ARG A 462 -4.41 -8.49 4.79
C ARG A 462 -3.69 -8.56 3.44
N LEU A 463 -3.40 -7.42 2.81
CA LEU A 463 -2.86 -7.36 1.45
C LEU A 463 -3.68 -8.18 0.42
N GLY A 464 -5.00 -8.28 0.63
CA GLY A 464 -5.88 -9.12 -0.18
C GLY A 464 -7.14 -9.52 0.57
N GLY A 465 -7.76 -10.63 0.14
CA GLY A 465 -8.97 -11.16 0.80
C GLY A 465 -10.29 -10.54 0.34
N HIS A 466 -10.26 -9.74 -0.72
CA HIS A 466 -11.44 -9.23 -1.44
C HIS A 466 -11.41 -9.71 -2.91
N SER A 467 -12.55 -9.55 -3.57
CA SER A 467 -12.72 -9.72 -5.01
C SER A 467 -13.18 -8.40 -5.61
N MET A 468 -12.36 -7.80 -6.47
CA MET A 468 -12.78 -6.71 -7.32
C MET A 468 -13.50 -7.28 -8.53
N ASP A 469 -14.82 -7.17 -8.53
CA ASP A 469 -15.65 -7.84 -9.52
C ASP A 469 -15.51 -7.17 -10.88
N THR A 470 -14.98 -7.94 -11.84
CA THR A 470 -14.84 -7.57 -13.25
C THR A 470 -15.70 -8.46 -14.16
N GLY A 471 -16.79 -9.01 -13.61
CA GLY A 471 -17.77 -9.84 -14.29
C GLY A 471 -17.80 -11.30 -13.87
N SER A 472 -16.85 -11.74 -13.03
CA SER A 472 -16.83 -13.12 -12.53
C SER A 472 -18.03 -13.41 -11.61
N SER A 473 -18.55 -12.41 -10.89
CA SER A 473 -19.76 -12.59 -10.08
C SER A 473 -20.98 -12.96 -10.92
N ALA A 474 -21.14 -12.31 -12.08
CA ALA A 474 -22.22 -12.63 -13.01
C ALA A 474 -22.08 -14.04 -13.62
N MET A 475 -20.85 -14.51 -13.84
CA MET A 475 -20.59 -15.88 -14.30
C MET A 475 -20.91 -16.93 -13.23
N ILE A 476 -20.62 -16.63 -11.97
CA ILE A 476 -21.03 -17.46 -10.82
C ILE A 476 -22.56 -17.52 -10.73
N ALA A 477 -23.23 -16.36 -10.78
CA ALA A 477 -24.69 -16.27 -10.75
C ALA A 477 -25.37 -17.10 -11.86
N ARG A 478 -24.79 -17.11 -13.07
CA ARG A 478 -25.29 -17.93 -14.20
C ARG A 478 -24.89 -19.40 -14.14
N GLY A 479 -24.09 -19.82 -13.15
CA GLY A 479 -23.62 -21.19 -13.00
C GLY A 479 -22.50 -21.61 -13.97
N GLU A 480 -21.92 -20.67 -14.71
CA GLU A 480 -20.74 -20.91 -15.59
C GLU A 480 -19.51 -21.24 -14.75
N ILE A 481 -19.38 -20.61 -13.59
CA ILE A 481 -18.42 -20.95 -12.55
C ILE A 481 -19.23 -21.53 -11.38
N LYS A 482 -19.11 -22.83 -11.14
CA LYS A 482 -19.77 -23.48 -10.00
C LYS A 482 -19.02 -23.15 -8.71
N VAL A 483 -19.68 -23.26 -7.57
CA VAL A 483 -19.07 -23.00 -6.26
C VAL A 483 -19.26 -24.20 -5.34
N LYS A 484 -18.20 -24.61 -4.64
CA LYS A 484 -18.25 -25.51 -3.49
C LYS A 484 -17.76 -24.79 -2.24
N SER A 485 -18.65 -24.57 -1.28
CA SER A 485 -18.39 -23.74 -0.10
C SER A 485 -18.89 -24.33 1.23
N ASP A 486 -19.49 -25.52 1.15
CA ASP A 486 -20.26 -26.21 2.19
C ASP A 486 -19.43 -27.24 2.98
N SER A 487 -18.30 -27.68 2.46
CA SER A 487 -17.44 -28.68 3.11
C SER A 487 -15.95 -28.39 2.90
N PRO A 488 -15.09 -28.65 3.89
CA PRO A 488 -13.62 -28.64 3.75
C PRO A 488 -13.09 -29.79 2.88
N ILE A 489 -11.93 -29.57 2.25
CA ILE A 489 -11.16 -30.59 1.52
C ILE A 489 -10.44 -31.47 2.53
N VAL A 490 -10.51 -32.79 2.35
CA VAL A 490 -9.82 -33.81 3.18
C VAL A 490 -8.57 -34.30 2.48
N SER A 491 -8.72 -34.77 1.25
CA SER A 491 -7.65 -35.42 0.48
C SER A 491 -7.91 -35.32 -1.01
N TYR A 492 -6.91 -35.69 -1.80
CA TYR A 492 -7.09 -36.05 -3.19
C TYR A 492 -7.62 -37.48 -3.32
N THR A 493 -8.29 -37.75 -4.44
CA THR A 493 -8.53 -39.09 -4.99
C THR A 493 -7.74 -39.23 -6.29
N GLU A 494 -7.76 -40.40 -6.94
CA GLU A 494 -7.12 -40.53 -8.26
C GLU A 494 -7.68 -39.56 -9.31
N GLU A 495 -8.94 -39.15 -9.19
CA GLU A 495 -9.66 -38.38 -10.21
C GLU A 495 -10.20 -37.02 -9.72
N GLY A 496 -9.88 -36.60 -8.48
CA GLY A 496 -10.45 -35.37 -7.92
C GLY A 496 -10.09 -35.07 -6.48
N LEU A 497 -10.99 -34.34 -5.80
CA LEU A 497 -10.88 -33.92 -4.40
C LEU A 497 -11.99 -34.55 -3.57
N LEU A 498 -11.64 -35.17 -2.44
CA LEU A 498 -12.56 -35.66 -1.43
C LEU A 498 -12.81 -34.59 -0.37
N PHE A 499 -14.07 -34.44 0.03
CA PHE A 499 -14.50 -33.50 1.05
C PHE A 499 -15.03 -34.21 2.30
N GLU A 500 -15.08 -33.50 3.43
CA GLU A 500 -15.53 -34.05 4.72
C GLU A 500 -16.97 -34.58 4.69
N ASP A 501 -17.83 -33.97 3.86
CA ASP A 501 -19.21 -34.44 3.59
C ASP A 501 -19.27 -35.76 2.79
N GLY A 502 -18.13 -36.34 2.43
CA GLY A 502 -18.02 -37.57 1.64
C GLY A 502 -18.15 -37.35 0.12
N SER A 503 -18.42 -36.13 -0.34
CA SER A 503 -18.52 -35.82 -1.76
C SER A 503 -17.14 -35.82 -2.43
N VAL A 504 -17.12 -36.24 -3.70
CA VAL A 504 -15.93 -36.18 -4.56
C VAL A 504 -16.18 -35.18 -5.67
N LEU A 505 -15.29 -34.19 -5.81
CA LEU A 505 -15.28 -33.24 -6.91
C LEU A 505 -14.24 -33.67 -7.96
N PRO A 506 -14.66 -34.15 -9.13
CA PRO A 506 -13.72 -34.59 -10.15
C PRO A 506 -12.94 -33.41 -10.75
N ALA A 507 -11.64 -33.61 -10.99
CA ALA A 507 -10.75 -32.57 -11.49
C ALA A 507 -9.66 -33.17 -12.39
N ASP A 508 -9.39 -32.49 -13.50
CA ASP A 508 -8.20 -32.75 -14.33
C ASP A 508 -7.09 -31.75 -14.00
N VAL A 509 -7.45 -30.61 -13.41
CA VAL A 509 -6.50 -29.62 -12.86
C VAL A 509 -7.03 -29.00 -11.57
N VAL A 510 -6.16 -28.87 -10.58
CA VAL A 510 -6.41 -28.15 -9.32
C VAL A 510 -5.44 -26.98 -9.21
N ILE A 511 -6.00 -25.77 -9.16
CA ILE A 511 -5.25 -24.52 -9.10
C ILE A 511 -5.43 -23.87 -7.73
N PHE A 512 -4.32 -23.67 -7.02
CA PHE A 512 -4.30 -22.98 -5.74
C PHE A 512 -4.15 -21.47 -5.94
N ALA A 513 -5.25 -20.74 -5.76
CA ALA A 513 -5.30 -19.28 -5.66
C ALA A 513 -5.30 -18.83 -4.18
N THR A 514 -4.41 -19.43 -3.38
CA THR A 514 -4.38 -19.35 -1.90
C THR A 514 -3.43 -18.30 -1.34
N GLY A 515 -2.91 -17.41 -2.20
CA GLY A 515 -2.06 -16.29 -1.81
C GLY A 515 -0.61 -16.68 -1.51
N PHE A 516 0.07 -15.85 -0.74
CA PHE A 516 1.50 -15.94 -0.47
C PHE A 516 1.80 -15.57 0.98
N THR A 517 3.01 -15.88 1.46
CA THR A 517 3.55 -15.33 2.71
C THR A 517 3.82 -13.83 2.52
N GLY A 518 3.27 -13.01 3.43
CA GLY A 518 3.18 -11.56 3.25
C GLY A 518 4.27 -10.71 3.92
N ASN A 519 5.02 -11.27 4.88
CA ASN A 519 5.92 -10.48 5.73
C ASN A 519 7.36 -10.48 5.19
N LEU A 520 7.83 -9.32 4.71
CA LEU A 520 9.22 -9.14 4.26
C LEU A 520 10.26 -9.35 5.35
N ARG A 521 9.87 -9.34 6.63
CA ARG A 521 10.76 -9.64 7.74
C ARG A 521 11.40 -11.02 7.62
N ASP A 522 10.72 -11.99 7.00
CA ASP A 522 11.31 -13.31 6.75
C ASP A 522 12.46 -13.26 5.72
N SER A 523 12.42 -12.31 4.79
CA SER A 523 13.56 -12.05 3.89
C SER A 523 14.75 -11.44 4.65
N VAL A 524 14.50 -10.62 5.67
CA VAL A 524 15.58 -10.08 6.53
C VAL A 524 16.32 -11.21 7.23
N ARG A 525 15.59 -12.18 7.82
CA ARG A 525 16.21 -13.37 8.40
C ARG A 525 17.09 -14.10 7.40
N THR A 526 16.59 -14.28 6.17
CA THR A 526 17.28 -15.00 5.11
C THR A 526 18.57 -14.32 4.67
N PHE A 527 18.56 -12.99 4.47
CA PHE A 527 19.71 -12.26 3.95
C PHE A 527 20.68 -11.77 5.04
N PHE A 528 20.18 -11.42 6.22
CA PHE A 528 20.95 -10.68 7.24
C PHE A 528 21.07 -11.41 8.58
N GLY A 529 20.43 -12.58 8.74
CA GLY A 529 20.51 -13.40 9.95
C GLY A 529 19.56 -12.97 11.06
N GLU A 530 19.55 -13.75 12.15
CA GLU A 530 18.60 -13.58 13.26
C GLU A 530 18.84 -12.27 14.04
N ASP A 531 20.10 -11.86 14.25
CA ASP A 531 20.41 -10.63 15.00
C ASP A 531 19.76 -9.38 14.39
N VAL A 532 19.70 -9.31 13.05
CA VAL A 532 19.04 -8.21 12.34
C VAL A 532 17.52 -8.41 12.34
N TYR A 533 17.06 -9.65 12.17
CA TYR A 533 15.64 -10.02 12.20
C TYR A 533 14.95 -9.62 13.52
N ASP A 534 15.63 -9.81 14.65
CA ASP A 534 15.10 -9.51 15.98
C ASP A 534 14.97 -8.01 16.25
N ARG A 535 15.73 -7.19 15.52
CA ARG A 535 15.72 -5.72 15.64
C ARG A 535 14.65 -5.07 14.78
N VAL A 536 14.25 -5.71 13.68
CA VAL A 536 13.37 -5.09 12.69
C VAL A 536 11.90 -5.32 13.00
N GLU A 537 11.08 -4.33 12.68
CA GLU A 537 9.62 -4.46 12.75
C GLU A 537 9.08 -5.45 11.71
N ASP A 538 7.85 -5.92 11.94
CA ASP A 538 7.10 -6.65 10.94
C ASP A 538 6.78 -5.76 9.73
N TYR A 539 6.78 -6.37 8.55
CA TYR A 539 6.31 -5.71 7.35
C TYR A 539 4.81 -5.88 7.21
N TRP A 540 4.13 -4.73 7.12
CA TRP A 540 2.70 -4.59 6.85
C TRP A 540 1.78 -4.98 8.01
N GLY A 541 0.53 -4.59 7.88
CA GLY A 541 -0.42 -4.58 8.98
C GLY A 541 -0.51 -3.19 9.59
N ILE A 542 -1.65 -2.92 10.22
CA ILE A 542 -1.90 -1.66 10.91
C ILE A 542 -1.50 -1.76 12.38
N ASP A 543 -0.85 -0.73 12.88
CA ASP A 543 -0.58 -0.54 14.30
C ASP A 543 -1.82 0.03 15.03
N PRO A 544 -1.76 0.21 16.35
CA PRO A 544 -2.86 0.80 17.11
C PRO A 544 -3.24 2.25 16.72
N GLU A 545 -2.39 2.98 16.00
CA GLU A 545 -2.67 4.32 15.44
C GLU A 545 -3.23 4.25 14.01
N ALA A 546 -3.47 3.03 13.49
CA ALA A 546 -3.84 2.75 12.11
C ALA A 546 -2.78 3.12 11.05
N GLU A 547 -1.51 3.23 11.44
CA GLU A 547 -0.39 3.37 10.51
C GLU A 547 0.16 2.00 10.10
N LEU A 548 0.77 1.93 8.92
CA LEU A 548 1.38 0.69 8.44
C LEU A 548 2.70 0.38 9.17
N LYS A 549 2.85 -0.86 9.63
CA LYS A 549 4.03 -1.34 10.36
C LYS A 549 5.25 -1.49 9.46
N GLY A 550 6.40 -1.01 9.94
CA GLY A 550 7.74 -1.22 9.37
C GLY A 550 8.02 -0.69 7.96
N VAL A 551 7.00 -0.37 7.17
CA VAL A 551 7.14 0.05 5.77
C VAL A 551 7.20 1.57 5.66
N TYR A 552 8.13 2.07 4.83
CA TYR A 552 8.42 3.51 4.62
C TYR A 552 9.06 4.26 5.81
N VAL A 553 9.04 3.69 7.01
CA VAL A 553 9.50 4.29 8.28
C VAL A 553 10.80 3.63 8.79
N PRO A 554 11.50 4.24 9.77
CA PRO A 554 12.64 3.61 10.42
C PRO A 554 12.21 2.37 11.21
N MET A 555 12.54 1.19 10.71
CA MET A 555 12.00 -0.08 11.19
C MET A 555 12.88 -0.78 12.24
N GLY A 556 13.67 -0.03 13.02
CA GLY A 556 14.54 -0.56 14.09
C GLY A 556 16.00 -0.83 13.69
N HIS A 557 16.32 -0.93 12.39
CA HIS A 557 17.69 -0.97 11.89
C HIS A 557 18.04 0.32 11.12
N PRO A 558 19.18 0.99 11.41
CA PRO A 558 19.52 2.33 10.90
C PRO A 558 19.76 2.41 9.38
N GLY A 559 20.16 1.30 8.76
CA GLY A 559 20.53 1.24 7.34
C GLY A 559 19.64 0.33 6.51
N LEU A 560 18.43 -0.02 6.98
CA LEU A 560 17.57 -0.99 6.30
C LEU A 560 16.13 -0.50 6.24
N TRP A 561 15.48 -0.66 5.09
CA TRP A 561 14.15 -0.14 4.81
C TRP A 561 13.29 -1.16 4.08
N TYR A 562 12.00 -1.24 4.41
CA TYR A 562 11.02 -1.92 3.57
C TYR A 562 10.30 -0.95 2.63
N MET A 563 10.08 -1.40 1.40
CA MET A 563 9.30 -0.67 0.41
C MET A 563 8.32 -1.62 -0.30
N GLY A 564 7.08 -1.18 -0.48
CA GLY A 564 6.05 -1.96 -1.16
C GLY A 564 4.75 -1.18 -1.39
N GLY A 565 3.64 -1.89 -1.51
CA GLY A 565 2.31 -1.33 -1.73
C GLY A 565 1.89 -1.25 -3.20
N GLY A 566 0.67 -0.77 -3.44
CA GLY A 566 0.14 -0.51 -4.79
C GLY A 566 0.92 0.62 -5.50
N MET A 567 0.78 0.77 -6.82
CA MET A 567 1.61 1.72 -7.57
C MET A 567 1.51 3.17 -7.10
N GLY A 568 0.30 3.74 -6.94
CA GLY A 568 0.14 5.09 -6.41
C GLY A 568 0.66 5.25 -4.99
N GLN A 569 0.44 4.25 -4.12
CA GLN A 569 0.97 4.25 -2.76
C GLN A 569 2.50 4.23 -2.74
N ALA A 570 3.13 3.32 -3.49
CA ALA A 570 4.58 3.23 -3.58
C ALA A 570 5.18 4.48 -4.24
N ARG A 571 4.49 5.05 -5.24
CA ARG A 571 4.84 6.34 -5.83
C ARG A 571 4.68 7.47 -4.82
N PHE A 572 3.74 7.48 -3.89
CA PHE A 572 3.71 8.51 -2.86
C PHE A 572 4.85 8.31 -1.85
N TYR A 573 4.94 7.14 -1.23
CA TYR A 573 5.81 6.95 -0.06
C TYR A 573 7.32 6.82 -0.38
N SER A 574 7.72 6.53 -1.62
CA SER A 574 9.14 6.49 -1.98
C SER A 574 9.89 7.80 -1.74
N ARG A 575 9.17 8.95 -1.65
CA ARG A 575 9.78 10.27 -1.36
C ARG A 575 10.29 10.32 0.05
N PHE A 576 9.52 9.80 1.00
CA PHE A 576 9.90 9.87 2.40
C PHE A 576 11.06 8.93 2.68
N VAL A 577 11.09 7.75 2.04
CA VAL A 577 12.26 6.86 2.10
C VAL A 577 13.51 7.56 1.55
N ALA A 578 13.41 8.19 0.37
CA ALA A 578 14.53 8.91 -0.24
C ALA A 578 15.01 10.11 0.60
N LEU A 579 14.08 10.91 1.13
CA LEU A 579 14.38 12.06 2.00
C LEU A 579 15.04 11.62 3.31
N GLN A 580 14.54 10.55 3.95
CA GLN A 580 15.15 9.99 5.16
C GLN A 580 16.57 9.47 4.91
N ILE A 581 16.79 8.77 3.80
CA ILE A 581 18.12 8.30 3.40
C ILE A 581 19.06 9.50 3.15
N ARG A 582 18.63 10.51 2.39
CA ARG A 582 19.45 11.71 2.14
C ARG A 582 19.80 12.44 3.43
N ALA A 583 18.84 12.62 4.33
CA ALA A 583 19.04 13.24 5.64
C ALA A 583 20.07 12.45 6.49
N SER A 584 19.95 11.12 6.51
CA SER A 584 20.90 10.25 7.20
C SER A 584 22.33 10.35 6.61
N LEU A 585 22.46 10.34 5.28
CA LEU A 585 23.74 10.48 4.59
C LEU A 585 24.37 11.87 4.79
N ASP A 586 23.55 12.90 5.03
CA ASP A 586 24.00 14.23 5.42
C ASP A 586 24.46 14.33 6.89
N GLY A 587 24.37 13.23 7.65
CA GLY A 587 24.65 13.22 9.09
C GLY A 587 23.55 13.90 9.92
N THR A 588 22.37 14.13 9.34
CA THR A 588 21.26 14.87 9.94
C THR A 588 19.95 14.09 9.83
N PRO A 589 19.88 12.83 10.31
CA PRO A 589 18.67 12.02 10.20
C PRO A 589 17.47 12.71 10.85
N LEU A 590 16.27 12.49 10.30
CA LEU A 590 15.03 13.03 10.87
C LEU A 590 14.87 12.55 12.33
N PRO A 591 14.60 13.46 13.29
CA PRO A 591 14.27 13.06 14.66
C PRO A 591 12.97 12.25 14.68
N VAL A 592 13.01 11.03 15.22
CA VAL A 592 11.85 10.13 15.28
C VAL A 592 11.12 10.30 16.60
N TYR A 593 9.86 10.73 16.53
CA TYR A 593 9.00 10.85 17.69
C TYR A 593 8.50 9.47 18.17
N ARG A 594 8.78 9.13 19.44
CA ARG A 594 8.44 7.84 20.06
C ARG A 594 7.44 7.93 21.22
N GLY A 595 6.80 9.08 21.43
CA GLY A 595 5.76 9.21 22.48
C GLY A 595 4.60 8.24 22.24
N ILE A 596 4.01 7.69 23.31
CA ILE A 596 2.86 6.77 23.25
C ILE A 596 1.62 7.50 23.79
N HIS A 597 0.55 7.63 23.00
CA HIS A 597 -0.62 8.45 23.36
C HIS A 597 -1.98 7.77 23.26
N LEU A 598 -2.03 6.47 22.97
CA LEU A 598 -3.29 5.72 22.90
C LEU A 598 -3.82 5.24 24.26
N LYS A 599 -3.46 5.93 25.36
CA LYS A 599 -3.95 5.62 26.70
C LYS A 599 -4.62 6.81 27.33
N GLU A 600 -5.80 7.16 26.83
CA GLU A 600 -6.74 8.07 27.51
C GLU A 600 -8.14 7.85 26.93
N ASN A 601 -8.81 6.77 27.35
CA ASN A 601 -10.27 6.62 27.29
C ASN A 601 -10.80 5.43 28.14
N SER A 602 -10.05 4.98 29.15
CA SER A 602 -10.54 4.01 30.16
C SER A 602 -10.77 4.70 31.51
N ALA A 603 -11.70 5.64 31.53
CA ALA A 603 -12.22 6.20 32.78
C ALA A 603 -13.73 6.49 32.65
N SER A 604 -14.57 5.47 32.81
CA SER A 604 -15.86 5.58 33.52
C SER A 604 -16.49 4.20 33.78
N SER A 605 -15.88 3.42 34.66
CA SER A 605 -16.59 2.41 35.45
C SER A 605 -16.19 2.52 36.92
N ALA A 606 -16.43 3.71 37.49
CA ALA A 606 -16.42 3.92 38.94
C ALA A 606 -17.81 4.39 39.37
N ASN A 607 -18.65 3.44 39.77
CA ASN A 607 -19.58 3.54 40.89
C ASN A 607 -20.52 2.32 40.93
N SER A 608 -20.10 1.25 41.61
CA SER A 608 -21.02 0.32 42.27
C SER A 608 -20.40 -0.21 43.56
N HIS A 609 -20.19 0.71 44.51
CA HIS A 609 -20.18 0.36 45.92
C HIS A 609 -20.86 1.50 46.66
N LEU A 610 -22.09 1.26 47.11
CA LEU A 610 -22.65 1.76 48.36
C LEU A 610 -23.96 1.01 48.63
N SER A 611 -23.95 0.31 49.78
CA SER A 611 -25.04 -0.36 50.52
C SER A 611 -25.83 -1.48 49.84
#